data_AF-A0A7S2NH34-F1
#
_entry.id   AF-A0A7S2NH34-F1
#
_cell.length_a   1.000
_cell.length_b   1.000
_cell.length_c   1.000
_cell.angle_alpha   90.00
_cell.angle_beta   90.00
_cell.angle_gamma   90.00
#
_symmetry.space_group_name_H-M   'P 1'
#
loop_
_entity.id
_entity.type
_entity.pdbx_description
1 polymer ?
#
loop_
_entity_poly.entity_id
_entity_poly.type
_entity_poly.pdbx_seq_one_letter_code
_entity_poly.pdbx_strand_id
1 'polypeptide(L)'
;GAGARRVAAASRDVLLGPLPYTLRQDAGHIKVHEEPCVDTRVVDELRPGDRVLGYPGGAWLALPSDHGGEGFQRWVLVLGEARGFGPEPRLLPCWAQAAVVRRPDPGKDDDLWLEWPGLKVSSATYSVELRPSCRNC
;
A
#
# COMPACT_ATOMS: atom_id res chain seq x y z
N GLY A 1 1.17 -14.46 13.51
CA GLY A 1 0.98 -15.55 12.52
C GLY A 1 2.25 -15.83 11.71
N ALA A 2 2.73 -17.08 11.70
CA ALA A 2 3.94 -17.48 10.97
C ALA A 2 3.84 -17.32 9.43
N GLY A 3 2.64 -17.47 8.86
CA GLY A 3 2.39 -17.25 7.44
C GLY A 3 2.69 -15.82 6.98
N ALA A 4 2.19 -14.82 7.72
CA ALA A 4 2.42 -13.41 7.42
C ALA A 4 3.91 -13.03 7.43
N ARG A 5 4.68 -13.58 8.39
CA ARG A 5 6.14 -13.40 8.46
C ARG A 5 6.85 -13.93 7.22
N ARG A 6 6.48 -15.12 6.75
CA ARG A 6 7.06 -15.72 5.52
C ARG A 6 6.76 -14.90 4.28
N VAL A 7 5.52 -14.42 4.12
CA VAL A 7 5.12 -13.60 2.98
C VAL A 7 5.83 -12.25 2.98
N ALA A 8 5.97 -11.61 4.14
CA ALA A 8 6.71 -10.35 4.26
C ALA A 8 8.20 -10.51 3.92
N ALA A 9 8.82 -11.62 4.38
CA ALA A 9 10.20 -11.94 4.02
C ALA A 9 10.36 -12.14 2.50
N ALA A 10 9.52 -12.97 1.88
CA ALA A 10 9.54 -13.18 0.44
C ALA A 10 9.30 -11.88 -0.35
N SER A 11 8.40 -11.01 0.13
CA SER A 11 8.17 -9.69 -0.49
C SER A 11 9.41 -8.80 -0.39
N ARG A 12 10.13 -8.82 0.73
CA ARG A 12 11.37 -8.07 0.92
C ARG A 12 12.46 -8.49 -0.07
N ASP A 13 12.53 -9.78 -0.43
CA ASP A 13 13.54 -10.29 -1.36
C ASP A 13 13.27 -9.88 -2.82
N VAL A 14 12.01 -9.64 -3.16
CA VAL A 14 11.58 -9.29 -4.54
C VAL A 14 11.49 -7.78 -4.75
N LEU A 15 11.08 -7.02 -3.72
CA LEU A 15 10.87 -5.59 -3.82
C LEU A 15 12.17 -4.83 -3.63
N LEU A 16 12.28 -3.66 -4.29
CA LEU A 16 13.41 -2.75 -4.12
C LEU A 16 13.51 -2.13 -2.72
N GLY A 17 12.41 -2.12 -1.99
CA GLY A 17 12.25 -1.48 -0.70
C GLY A 17 10.81 -1.60 -0.21
N PRO A 18 10.52 -1.10 0.99
CA PRO A 18 9.18 -1.12 1.53
C PRO A 18 8.27 -0.21 0.70
N LEU A 19 7.04 -0.63 0.50
CA LEU A 19 6.08 0.08 -0.34
C LEU A 19 5.27 1.11 0.47
N PRO A 20 4.90 2.24 -0.12
CA PRO A 20 4.10 3.27 0.56
C PRO A 20 2.62 2.91 0.66
N TYR A 21 2.06 3.13 1.84
CA TYR A 21 0.63 3.02 2.16
C TYR A 21 0.14 4.28 2.87
N THR A 22 -1.12 4.63 2.65
CA THR A 22 -1.82 5.69 3.39
C THR A 22 -3.01 5.11 4.13
N LEU A 23 -3.16 5.44 5.42
CA LEU A 23 -4.36 5.11 6.19
C LEU A 23 -5.52 5.99 5.70
N ARG A 24 -6.63 5.37 5.31
CA ARG A 24 -7.82 6.10 4.86
C ARG A 24 -8.33 7.08 5.90
N GLN A 25 -8.92 8.18 5.43
CA GLN A 25 -9.49 9.23 6.27
C GLN A 25 -10.67 8.74 7.13
N ASP A 26 -11.39 7.71 6.68
CA ASP A 26 -12.58 7.15 7.32
C ASP A 26 -12.31 5.86 8.11
N ALA A 27 -11.09 5.33 8.10
CA ALA A 27 -10.76 4.04 8.73
C ALA A 27 -10.56 4.10 10.26
N GLY A 28 -10.65 5.30 10.84
CA GLY A 28 -10.32 5.55 12.25
C GLY A 28 -8.87 5.27 12.57
N HIS A 29 -8.54 5.22 13.86
CA HIS A 29 -7.20 4.88 14.32
C HIS A 29 -6.96 3.36 14.21
N ILE A 30 -5.72 2.95 13.89
CA ILE A 30 -5.34 1.53 13.78
C ILE A 30 -4.14 1.23 14.68
N LYS A 31 -4.28 0.17 15.45
CA LYS A 31 -3.21 -0.34 16.32
C LYS A 31 -2.09 -1.00 15.50
N VAL A 32 -0.86 -0.74 15.92
CA VAL A 32 0.34 -1.41 15.44
C VAL A 32 0.79 -2.41 16.50
N HIS A 33 1.03 -3.64 16.09
CA HIS A 33 1.33 -4.77 16.97
C HIS A 33 2.79 -5.22 16.83
N GLU A 34 3.35 -5.80 17.89
CA GLU A 34 4.70 -6.40 17.87
C GLU A 34 4.79 -7.64 16.96
N GLU A 35 3.65 -8.30 16.72
CA GLU A 35 3.52 -9.47 15.83
C GLU A 35 2.31 -9.32 14.91
N PRO A 36 2.22 -10.09 13.79
CA PRO A 36 1.02 -10.12 12.96
C PRO A 36 -0.08 -10.97 13.63
N CYS A 37 -0.64 -10.43 14.71
CA CYS A 37 -1.71 -10.97 15.53
C CYS A 37 -2.40 -9.82 16.27
N VAL A 38 -3.74 -9.82 16.33
CA VAL A 38 -4.49 -8.73 17.00
C VAL A 38 -4.44 -8.82 18.52
N ASP A 39 -4.09 -9.99 19.06
CA ASP A 39 -4.04 -10.25 20.51
C ASP A 39 -2.66 -9.95 21.12
N THR A 40 -1.67 -9.58 20.30
CA THR A 40 -0.32 -9.25 20.80
C THR A 40 -0.23 -7.78 21.19
N ARG A 41 0.86 -7.43 21.89
CA ARG A 41 1.06 -6.10 22.44
C ARG A 41 0.97 -5.05 21.34
N VAL A 42 0.19 -4.01 21.62
CA VAL A 42 0.16 -2.78 20.83
C VAL A 42 1.40 -1.97 21.17
N VAL A 43 2.17 -1.62 20.15
CA VAL A 43 3.44 -0.89 20.25
C VAL A 43 3.34 0.53 19.69
N ASP A 44 2.35 0.80 18.85
CA ASP A 44 2.12 2.11 18.24
C ASP A 44 0.68 2.22 17.71
N GLU A 45 0.30 3.38 17.19
CA GLU A 45 -1.02 3.64 16.60
C GLU A 45 -0.91 4.59 15.39
N LEU A 46 -1.58 4.23 14.29
CA LEU A 46 -1.71 5.08 13.10
C LEU A 46 -3.02 5.86 13.13
N ARG A 47 -2.95 7.10 12.70
CA ARG A 47 -4.08 8.04 12.56
C ARG A 47 -4.54 8.14 11.11
N PRO A 48 -5.83 8.46 10.87
CA PRO A 48 -6.33 8.75 9.54
C PRO A 48 -5.44 9.75 8.77
N GLY A 49 -5.05 9.37 7.55
CA GLY A 49 -4.15 10.15 6.71
C GLY A 49 -2.65 9.86 6.91
N ASP A 50 -2.26 9.11 7.94
CA ASP A 50 -0.86 8.74 8.15
C ASP A 50 -0.32 7.93 6.98
N ARG A 51 0.96 8.17 6.68
CA ARG A 51 1.69 7.47 5.62
C ARG A 51 2.73 6.57 6.26
N VAL A 52 2.77 5.31 5.82
CA VAL A 52 3.72 4.31 6.29
C VAL A 52 4.37 3.58 5.13
N LEU A 53 5.59 3.09 5.36
CA LEU A 53 6.28 2.20 4.45
C LEU A 53 6.21 0.77 5.02
N GLY A 54 5.92 -0.22 4.18
CA GLY A 54 5.93 -1.61 4.65
C GLY A 54 5.98 -2.68 3.56
N TYR A 55 6.24 -3.91 4.00
CA TYR A 55 6.25 -5.10 3.16
C TYR A 55 4.96 -5.90 3.33
N PRO A 56 4.27 -6.26 2.23
CA PRO A 56 3.06 -7.07 2.32
C PRO A 56 3.32 -8.43 2.98
N GLY A 57 2.50 -8.78 3.96
CA GLY A 57 2.52 -10.05 4.69
C GLY A 57 1.17 -10.78 4.65
N GLY A 58 0.43 -10.67 3.54
CA GLY A 58 -0.97 -11.10 3.44
C GLY A 58 -1.92 -10.03 3.96
N ALA A 59 -2.77 -10.35 4.93
CA ALA A 59 -3.67 -9.37 5.57
C ALA A 59 -2.92 -8.35 6.45
N TRP A 60 -1.62 -8.55 6.68
CA TRP A 60 -0.77 -7.71 7.49
C TRP A 60 0.26 -6.96 6.65
N LEU A 61 0.67 -5.80 7.11
CA LEU A 61 1.79 -5.04 6.58
C LEU A 61 2.90 -5.01 7.63
N ALA A 62 4.08 -5.48 7.22
CA ALA A 62 5.27 -5.47 8.05
C ALA A 62 5.98 -4.11 7.92
N LEU A 63 6.06 -3.36 9.01
CA LEU A 63 6.72 -2.06 9.03
C LEU A 63 8.22 -2.25 9.34
N PRO A 64 9.13 -1.58 8.61
CA PRO A 64 10.56 -1.60 8.91
C PRO A 64 10.83 -1.11 10.33
N SER A 65 11.92 -1.59 10.95
CA SER A 65 12.40 -1.03 12.21
C SER A 65 13.03 0.35 11.94
N ASP A 66 12.67 1.36 12.73
CA ASP A 66 13.24 2.71 12.62
C ASP A 66 14.73 2.76 13.01
N HIS A 67 15.24 1.71 13.66
CA HIS A 67 16.60 1.64 14.18
C HIS A 67 17.54 0.73 13.38
N GLY A 68 17.18 0.37 12.14
CA GLY A 68 18.06 -0.43 11.28
C GLY A 68 18.33 -1.85 11.79
N GLY A 69 17.56 -2.33 12.78
CA GLY A 69 17.65 -3.70 13.28
C GLY A 69 17.17 -4.71 12.25
N GLU A 70 17.74 -5.92 12.30
CA GLU A 70 17.28 -7.03 11.46
C GLU A 70 15.90 -7.53 11.92
N GLY A 71 14.86 -7.23 11.13
CA GLY A 71 13.55 -7.87 11.27
C GLY A 71 12.35 -6.91 11.18
N PHE A 72 11.17 -7.52 11.18
CA PHE A 72 9.89 -6.82 11.23
C PHE A 72 9.38 -6.80 12.68
N GLN A 73 9.49 -5.64 13.33
CA GLN A 73 9.11 -5.49 14.74
C GLN A 73 7.72 -4.88 14.93
N ARG A 74 7.09 -4.45 13.85
CA ARG A 74 5.83 -3.72 13.87
C ARG A 74 4.94 -4.19 12.73
N TRP A 75 3.70 -4.45 13.06
CA TRP A 75 2.73 -5.08 12.16
C TRP A 75 1.41 -4.34 12.25
N VAL A 76 0.86 -3.99 11.09
CA VAL A 76 -0.45 -3.33 11.02
C VAL A 76 -1.37 -4.15 10.11
N LEU A 77 -2.64 -4.25 10.51
CA LEU A 77 -3.65 -4.99 9.77
C LEU A 77 -4.13 -4.14 8.57
N VAL A 78 -3.96 -4.66 7.36
CA VAL A 78 -4.34 -4.00 6.09
C VAL A 78 -5.83 -4.20 5.82
N LEU A 79 -6.32 -5.42 6.04
CA LEU A 79 -7.71 -5.84 5.81
C LEU A 79 -8.41 -6.02 7.16
N GLY A 80 -9.45 -5.22 7.41
CA GLY A 80 -10.22 -5.33 8.64
C GLY A 80 -11.42 -6.25 8.47
N GLU A 81 -11.33 -7.51 8.92
CA GLU A 81 -12.53 -8.24 9.40
C GLU A 81 -12.68 -8.10 10.93
N ALA A 82 -12.09 -7.07 11.51
CA ALA A 82 -12.27 -6.77 12.92
C ALA A 82 -13.57 -5.98 13.11
N ARG A 83 -14.63 -6.71 13.52
CA ARG A 83 -15.91 -6.24 14.09
C ARG A 83 -16.24 -4.75 13.83
N GLY A 84 -17.02 -4.48 12.79
CA GLY A 84 -17.71 -3.19 12.59
C GLY A 84 -17.18 -2.30 11.47
N PHE A 85 -16.06 -2.66 10.84
CA PHE A 85 -15.61 -2.05 9.59
C PHE A 85 -15.74 -3.12 8.51
N GLY A 86 -16.44 -2.80 7.42
CA GLY A 86 -16.71 -3.75 6.33
C GLY A 86 -15.45 -4.29 5.65
N PRO A 87 -15.58 -5.09 4.58
CA PRO A 87 -14.47 -5.81 3.93
C PRO A 87 -13.43 -4.90 3.24
N GLU A 88 -13.53 -3.59 3.41
CA GLU A 88 -12.69 -2.65 2.71
C GLU A 88 -11.29 -2.53 3.35
N PRO A 89 -10.23 -2.44 2.53
CA PRO A 89 -8.89 -2.21 3.03
C PRO A 89 -8.82 -0.86 3.74
N ARG A 90 -8.18 -0.85 4.92
CA ARG A 90 -7.98 0.39 5.69
C ARG A 90 -6.73 1.15 5.26
N LEU A 91 -5.71 0.41 4.82
CA LEU A 91 -4.49 0.96 4.25
C LEU A 91 -4.57 0.90 2.73
N LEU A 92 -4.44 2.06 2.09
CA LEU A 92 -4.41 2.18 0.64
C LEU A 92 -2.98 2.05 0.13
N PRO A 93 -2.67 1.07 -0.74
CA PRO A 93 -1.37 1.00 -1.39
C PRO A 93 -1.19 2.18 -2.35
N CYS A 94 -0.31 3.13 -1.99
CA CYS A 94 -0.03 4.28 -2.85
C CYS A 94 0.62 3.84 -4.17
N TRP A 95 1.39 2.74 -4.14
CA TRP A 95 2.03 2.13 -5.30
C TRP A 95 1.06 1.52 -6.32
N ALA A 96 -0.17 1.18 -5.89
CA ALA A 96 -1.20 0.63 -6.78
C ALA A 96 -2.04 1.72 -7.45
N GLN A 97 -1.84 2.99 -7.07
CA GLN A 97 -2.48 4.12 -7.73
C GLN A 97 -1.64 4.49 -8.96
N ALA A 98 -2.20 4.26 -10.15
CA ALA A 98 -1.56 4.70 -11.39
C ALA A 98 -1.68 6.23 -11.50
N ALA A 99 -0.55 6.91 -11.69
CA ALA A 99 -0.55 8.33 -12.01
C ALA A 99 -0.48 8.50 -13.54
N VAL A 100 -1.38 9.33 -14.08
CA VAL A 100 -1.27 9.79 -15.46
C VAL A 100 -0.24 10.91 -15.50
N VAL A 101 0.87 10.66 -16.18
CA VAL A 101 1.93 11.65 -16.37
C VAL A 101 1.87 12.15 -17.81
N ARG A 102 1.76 13.47 -18.00
CA ARG A 102 2.01 14.07 -19.32
C ARG A 102 3.51 14.26 -19.47
N ARG A 103 4.14 13.49 -20.35
CA ARG A 103 5.52 13.80 -20.76
C ARG A 103 5.46 14.84 -21.87
N PRO A 104 6.17 15.97 -21.73
CA PRO A 104 6.34 16.90 -22.84
C PRO A 104 7.37 16.29 -23.81
N ASP A 105 6.92 15.38 -24.68
CA ASP A 105 7.72 14.96 -25.83
C ASP A 105 7.23 15.75 -27.06
N PRO A 106 8.03 16.67 -27.61
CA PRO A 106 7.61 17.50 -28.73
C PRO A 106 7.44 16.63 -29.98
N GLY A 107 6.20 16.25 -30.27
CA GLY A 107 5.83 15.46 -31.45
C GLY A 107 4.90 14.26 -31.18
N LYS A 108 4.53 13.99 -29.92
CA LYS A 108 3.61 12.90 -29.54
C LYS A 108 2.59 13.37 -28.51
N ASP A 109 1.62 14.17 -28.97
CA ASP A 109 0.61 14.78 -28.09
C ASP A 109 -0.43 13.79 -27.51
N ASP A 110 -0.42 12.51 -27.93
CA ASP A 110 -1.47 11.53 -27.59
C ASP A 110 -1.00 10.35 -26.72
N ASP A 111 0.27 10.29 -26.30
CA ASP A 111 0.76 9.17 -25.50
C ASP A 111 0.44 9.37 -24.00
N LEU A 112 -0.47 8.53 -23.47
CA LEU A 112 -0.75 8.45 -22.03
C LEU A 112 0.33 7.62 -21.34
N TRP A 113 1.13 8.25 -20.48
CA TRP A 113 2.11 7.54 -19.66
C TRP A 113 1.53 7.24 -18.28
N LEU A 114 1.53 5.96 -17.91
CA LEU A 114 1.21 5.50 -16.57
C LEU A 114 2.49 5.11 -15.84
N GLU A 115 2.67 5.64 -14.64
CA GLU A 115 3.76 5.25 -13.76
C GLU A 115 3.20 4.63 -12.47
N TRP A 116 3.79 3.51 -12.04
CA TRP A 116 3.50 2.85 -10.77
C TRP A 116 4.69 3.06 -9.81
N PRO A 117 4.59 4.00 -8.86
CA PRO A 117 5.71 4.30 -7.99
C PRO A 117 6.04 3.12 -7.07
N GLY A 118 7.29 2.65 -7.11
CA GLY A 118 7.81 1.62 -6.19
C GLY A 118 7.81 0.18 -6.71
N LEU A 119 7.26 -0.09 -7.90
CA LEU A 119 7.38 -1.40 -8.53
C LEU A 119 8.40 -1.39 -9.68
N LYS A 120 9.32 -2.36 -9.69
CA LYS A 120 10.13 -2.68 -10.87
C LYS A 120 9.29 -3.49 -11.86
N VAL A 121 8.34 -2.84 -12.54
CA VAL A 121 7.58 -3.50 -13.61
C VAL A 121 8.19 -3.11 -14.94
N SER A 122 8.54 -4.10 -15.78
CA SER A 122 8.96 -3.86 -17.16
C SER A 122 7.78 -3.60 -18.10
N SER A 123 6.59 -4.13 -17.77
CA SER A 123 5.34 -3.88 -18.49
C SER A 123 4.09 -4.28 -17.67
N ALA A 124 2.95 -3.62 -17.90
CA ALA A 124 1.65 -3.98 -17.34
C ALA A 124 0.58 -3.91 -18.45
N THR A 125 -0.40 -4.81 -18.42
CA THR A 125 -1.55 -4.78 -19.35
C THR A 125 -2.73 -4.10 -18.65
N TYR A 126 -3.35 -3.13 -19.31
CA TYR A 126 -4.51 -2.41 -18.79
C TYR A 126 -5.56 -2.19 -19.89
N SER A 127 -6.79 -1.91 -19.49
CA SER A 127 -7.88 -1.52 -20.38
C SER A 127 -8.29 -0.08 -20.07
N VAL A 128 -8.32 0.77 -21.09
CA VAL A 128 -8.77 2.17 -20.97
C VAL A 128 -10.19 2.28 -21.50
N GLU A 129 -11.09 2.80 -20.67
CA GLU A 129 -12.43 3.22 -21.11
C GLU A 129 -12.45 4.74 -21.22
N LEU A 130 -12.55 5.26 -22.44
CA LEU A 130 -12.71 6.69 -22.68
C LEU A 130 -14.17 7.07 -22.49
N ARG A 131 -14.46 7.88 -21.47
CA ARG A 131 -15.78 8.48 -21.30
C ARG A 131 -15.76 9.92 -21.81
N PRO A 132 -16.62 10.27 -22.78
CA PRO A 132 -16.73 11.66 -23.21
C PRO A 132 -17.20 12.51 -22.02
N SER A 133 -16.42 13.53 -21.67
CA SER A 133 -16.86 14.53 -20.71
C SER A 133 -17.88 15.43 -21.40
N CYS A 134 -19.16 15.29 -21.08
CA CYS A 134 -20.15 16.28 -21.47
C CYS A 134 -19.80 17.62 -20.80
N ARG A 135 -19.15 18.52 -21.53
CA ARG A 135 -19.15 19.95 -21.18
C ARG A 135 -20.44 20.51 -21.75
N ASN A 136 -21.36 20.87 -20.85
CA ASN A 136 -22.73 21.37 -21.07
C ASN A 136 -23.82 20.30 -21.04
N CYS A 137 -24.27 19.98 -19.82
CA CYS A 137 -25.68 19.76 -19.54
C CYS A 137 -26.21 21.00 -18.80
#